data_AF-A0A8T5NKV4-F1
#
_entry.id   AF-A0A8T5NKV4-F1
#
_cell.length_a   1.000
_cell.length_b   1.000
_cell.length_c   1.000
_cell.angle_alpha   90.00
_cell.angle_beta   90.00
_cell.angle_gamma   90.00
#
_symmetry.space_group_name_H-M   'P 1'
#
loop_
_entity.id
_entity.type
_entity.pdbx_description
1 polymer ?
#
loop_
_entity_poly.entity_id
_entity_poly.type
_entity_poly.pdbx_seq_one_letter_code
_entity_poly.pdbx_strand_id
1 'polypeptide(L)' 'AYLDYIKQTVEIEDDTWVRTAKIEPREPLKVELEHFVNAVRNGHEVISNGETSRHALQVAMAAIESYKKGKAIGIKPRI' A
#
# COMPACT_ATOMS: atom_id res chain seq x y z
N ALA A 1 6.16 1.30 11.04
CA ALA A 1 4.70 1.08 10.93
C ALA A 1 4.46 -0.27 10.27
N TYR A 2 3.80 -1.20 10.97
CA TYR A 2 3.38 -2.50 10.47
C TYR A 2 1.86 -2.47 10.31
N LEU A 3 1.36 -2.82 9.12
CA LEU A 3 -0.07 -2.84 8.81
C LEU A 3 -0.52 -4.29 8.65
N ASP A 4 -1.25 -4.80 9.64
CA ASP A 4 -1.89 -6.11 9.59
C ASP A 4 -3.26 -5.95 8.90
N TYR A 5 -3.40 -6.46 7.67
CA TYR A 5 -4.64 -6.38 6.90
C TYR A 5 -5.77 -7.26 7.45
N ILE A 6 -5.47 -8.25 8.30
CA ILE A 6 -6.44 -9.15 8.93
C ILE A 6 -6.97 -8.53 10.22
N LYS A 7 -6.07 -8.03 11.08
CA LYS A 7 -6.47 -7.34 12.32
C LYS A 7 -6.90 -5.89 12.10
N GLN A 8 -6.51 -5.29 10.97
CA GLN A 8 -6.73 -3.89 10.63
C GLN A 8 -6.35 -2.93 11.77
N THR A 9 -5.22 -3.21 12.41
CA THR A 9 -4.66 -2.35 13.47
C THR A 9 -3.44 -1.61 12.93
N VAL A 10 -3.37 -0.31 13.18
CA VAL A 10 -2.16 0.49 12.97
C VAL A 10 -1.59 0.83 14.33
N GLU A 11 -0.40 0.31 14.59
CA GLU A 11 0.39 0.64 15.76
C GLU A 11 1.43 1.69 15.38
N ILE A 12 1.39 2.81 16.11
CA ILE A 12 2.36 3.88 16.00
C ILE A 12 3.21 3.81 17.25
N GLU A 13 4.51 3.59 17.05
CA GLU A 13 5.53 3.52 18.10
C GLU A 13 6.43 4.74 18.03
N ASP A 14 6.70 5.32 19.19
CA ASP A 14 7.68 6.38 19.45
C ASP A 14 8.44 6.01 20.74
N ASP A 15 9.56 6.68 21.04
CA ASP A 15 10.51 6.31 22.11
C ASP A 15 9.88 6.20 23.52
N THR A 16 8.66 6.71 23.70
CA THR A 16 7.96 6.76 24.99
C THR A 16 6.52 6.25 24.95
N TRP A 17 5.96 5.91 23.78
CA TRP A 17 4.55 5.52 23.70
C TRP A 17 4.25 4.60 22.52
N VAL A 18 3.27 3.71 22.73
CA VAL A 18 2.59 2.95 21.67
C VAL A 18 1.14 3.41 21.63
N ARG A 19 0.67 3.91 20.49
CA ARG A 19 -0.76 4.24 20.28
C ARG A 19 -1.32 3.38 19.15
N THR A 20 -2.43 2.72 19.44
CA THR A 20 -3.24 2.05 18.43
C THR A 20 -4.20 3.05 17.82
N ALA A 21 -4.11 3.29 16.52
CA ALA A 21 -5.10 4.10 15.82
C ALA A 21 -6.45 3.35 15.82
N LYS A 22 -7.53 4.06 16.13
CA LYS A 22 -8.88 3.50 16.04
C LYS A 22 -9.25 3.37 14.56
N ILE A 23 -9.21 2.14 14.05
CA ILE A 23 -9.61 1.81 12.70
C ILE A 23 -10.98 1.15 12.79
N GLU A 24 -11.95 1.67 12.05
CA GLU A 24 -13.23 1.00 11.87
C GLU A 24 -13.01 -0.22 10.98
N PRO A 25 -13.19 -1.46 11.50
CA PRO A 25 -12.90 -2.65 10.73
C PRO A 25 -13.85 -2.74 9.54
N ARG A 26 -13.28 -2.81 8.34
CA ARG A 26 -14.01 -2.95 7.08
C ARG A 26 -13.29 -3.95 6.22
N GLU A 27 -14.00 -4.97 5.75
CA GLU A 27 -13.42 -6.00 4.88
C GLU A 27 -12.68 -5.35 3.69
N PRO A 28 -11.35 -5.58 3.53
CA PRO A 28 -10.53 -4.86 2.56
C PRO A 28 -11.03 -4.92 1.12
N LEU A 29 -11.48 -6.09 0.67
CA LEU A 29 -11.94 -6.28 -0.71
C LEU A 29 -13.23 -5.50 -0.97
N LYS A 30 -14.16 -5.48 -0.02
CA LYS A 30 -15.38 -4.68 -0.09
C LYS A 30 -15.07 -3.19 -0.24
N VAL A 31 -14.09 -2.67 0.53
CA VAL A 31 -13.66 -1.27 0.42
C VAL A 31 -13.08 -0.98 -0.96
N GLU A 32 -12.26 -1.88 -1.51
CA GLU A 32 -11.67 -1.73 -2.85
C GLU A 32 -12.75 -1.77 -3.95
N LEU A 33 -13.71 -2.69 -3.87
CA LEU A 33 -14.80 -2.80 -4.84
C LEU A 33 -15.77 -1.60 -4.80
N GLU A 34 -16.09 -1.11 -3.60
CA GLU A 34 -16.89 0.11 -3.44
C GLU A 34 -16.18 1.33 -4.06
N HIS A 35 -14.86 1.45 -3.84
CA HIS A 35 -14.04 2.48 -4.46
C HIS A 35 -14.07 2.37 -5.98
N PHE A 36 -13.87 1.17 -6.53
CA PHE A 36 -13.89 0.93 -7.97
C PHE A 36 -15.22 1.36 -8.61
N VAL A 37 -16.36 0.92 -8.03
CA VAL A 37 -17.69 1.28 -8.55
C VAL A 37 -17.93 2.79 -8.47
N ASN A 38 -17.52 3.45 -7.38
CA ASN A 38 -17.64 4.90 -7.22
C ASN A 38 -16.81 5.65 -8.27
N ALA A 39 -15.56 5.23 -8.47
CA ALA A 39 -14.64 5.84 -9.43
C ALA A 39 -15.19 5.75 -10.86
N VAL A 40 -15.67 4.57 -11.27
CA VAL A 40 -16.31 4.37 -12.59
C VAL A 40 -17.56 5.23 -12.74
N ARG A 41 -18.41 5.29 -11.70
CA ARG A 41 -19.66 6.05 -11.74
C ARG A 41 -19.43 7.56 -11.85
N ASN A 42 -18.40 8.09 -11.19
CA ASN A 42 -18.15 9.52 -11.08
C ASN A 42 -17.03 10.03 -12.00
N GLY A 43 -16.38 9.15 -12.77
CA GLY A 43 -15.26 9.51 -13.64
C GLY A 43 -13.98 9.87 -12.86
N HIS A 44 -13.80 9.32 -11.66
CA HIS A 44 -12.55 9.48 -10.90
C HIS A 44 -11.55 8.38 -11.26
N GLU A 45 -10.27 8.62 -10.98
CA GLU A 45 -9.24 7.60 -11.14
C GLU A 45 -9.34 6.50 -10.06
N VAL A 46 -9.12 5.27 -10.49
CA VAL A 46 -8.95 4.14 -9.57
C VAL A 46 -7.53 4.18 -9.02
N ILE A 47 -7.39 4.15 -7.69
CA ILE A 47 -6.08 4.19 -7.00
C ILE A 47 -5.25 2.95 -7.37
N SER A 48 -5.89 1.80 -7.45
CA SER A 48 -5.30 0.52 -7.87
C SER A 48 -5.51 0.32 -9.37
N ASN A 49 -4.69 0.98 -10.20
CA ASN A 49 -4.72 0.86 -11.65
C ASN A 49 -3.46 0.14 -12.16
N GLY A 50 -3.39 -0.07 -13.48
CA GLY A 50 -2.27 -0.80 -14.09
C GLY A 50 -0.90 -0.13 -13.90
N GLU A 51 -0.85 1.20 -13.84
CA GLU A 51 0.40 1.94 -13.63
C GLU A 51 0.87 1.86 -12.18
N THR A 52 -0.04 2.11 -11.23
CA THR A 52 0.28 2.02 -9.80
C THR A 52 0.65 0.59 -9.39
N SER A 53 -0.04 -0.41 -9.94
CA SER A 53 0.26 -1.84 -9.72
C SER A 53 1.62 -2.25 -10.30
N ARG A 54 1.96 -1.78 -11.52
CA ARG A 54 3.27 -2.03 -12.12
C ARG A 54 4.40 -1.40 -11.31
N HIS A 55 4.21 -0.17 -10.85
CA HIS A 55 5.21 0.50 -10.03
C HIS A 55 5.43 -0.21 -8.69
N ALA A 56 4.36 -0.63 -8.01
CA ALA A 56 4.45 -1.41 -6.78
C ALA A 56 5.25 -2.71 -6.97
N LEU A 57 5.04 -3.42 -8.09
CA LEU A 57 5.82 -4.61 -8.42
C LEU A 57 7.30 -4.29 -8.66
N GLN A 58 7.61 -3.20 -9.38
CA GLN A 58 8.99 -2.77 -9.61
C GLN A 58 9.72 -2.46 -8.30
N VAL A 59 9.05 -1.78 -7.36
CA VAL A 59 9.59 -1.49 -6.03
C VAL A 59 9.91 -2.79 -5.29
N ALA A 60 8.97 -3.75 -5.28
CA ALA A 60 9.16 -5.04 -4.61
C ALA A 60 10.36 -5.82 -5.19
N MET A 61 10.49 -5.83 -6.52
CA MET A 61 11.64 -6.46 -7.19
C MET A 61 12.96 -5.77 -6.85
N ALA A 62 13.00 -4.44 -6.86
CA ALA A 62 14.18 -3.66 -6.52
C ALA A 62 14.59 -3.86 -5.06
N ALA A 63 13.65 -4.01 -4.13
CA ALA A 63 13.92 -4.31 -2.73
C ALA A 63 14.58 -5.70 -2.57
N ILE A 64 14.07 -6.72 -3.26
CA ILE A 64 14.67 -8.06 -3.26
C ILE A 64 16.09 -8.02 -3.84
N GLU A 65 16.29 -7.29 -4.93
CA GLU A 65 17.62 -7.14 -5.54
C GLU A 65 18.58 -6.38 -4.62
N SER A 66 18.11 -5.32 -3.97
CA SER A 66 18.87 -4.51 -3.01
C SER A 66 19.37 -5.37 -1.86
N TYR A 67 18.50 -6.21 -1.29
CA TYR A 67 18.87 -7.17 -0.25
C TYR A 67 19.97 -8.13 -0.72
N LYS A 68 19.82 -8.71 -1.92
CA LYS A 68 20.79 -9.66 -2.48
C LYS A 68 22.17 -9.03 -2.77
N LYS A 69 22.19 -7.75 -3.14
CA LYS A 69 23.42 -7.04 -3.56
C LYS A 69 24.04 -6.17 -2.47
N GLY A 70 23.36 -5.99 -1.33
CA GLY A 70 23.82 -5.11 -0.24
C GLY A 70 23.95 -3.64 -0.64
N LYS A 71 23.19 -3.18 -1.64
CA LYS A 71 23.22 -1.79 -2.11
C LYS A 71 21.87 -1.33 -2.64
N ALA A 72 21.59 -0.04 -2.54
CA ALA A 72 20.37 0.56 -3.07
C ALA A 72 20.23 0.31 -4.58
N ILE A 73 19.02 -0.06 -5.02
CA ILE A 73 18.64 -0.26 -6.41
C ILE A 73 17.66 0.84 -6.81
N GLY A 74 18.02 1.62 -7.84
CA GLY A 74 17.15 2.67 -8.36
C GLY A 74 16.03 2.09 -9.24
N ILE A 75 14.82 2.60 -9.03
CA ILE A 75 13.64 2.34 -9.87
C ILE A 75 13.47 3.51 -10.81
N LYS A 76 13.45 3.26 -12.12
CA LYS A 76 13.21 4.30 -13.13
C LYS A 76 11.70 4.47 -13.29
N PRO A 77 11.12 5.66 -13.07
CA PRO A 77 9.75 5.93 -13.46
C PRO A 77 9.70 5.91 -15.00
N ARG A 78 8.91 5.01 -15.55
CA ARG A 78 8.59 5.01 -16.98
C ARG A 78 7.22 5.67 -17.08
N ILE A 79 7.23 6.95 -17.44
CA ILE A 79 6.05 7.71 -17.87
C ILE A 79 5.63 7.17 -19.23
#